data_AF-A0A967ZEH6-F1
#
_entry.id   AF-A0A967ZEH6-F1
#
_cell.length_a   1.000
_cell.length_b   1.000
_cell.length_c   1.000
_cell.angle_alpha   90.00
_cell.angle_beta   90.00
_cell.angle_gamma   90.00
#
_symmetry.space_group_name_H-M   'P 1'
#
loop_
_entity.id
_entity.type
_entity.pdbx_description
1 polymer ?
#
loop_
_entity_poly.entity_id
_entity_poly.type
_entity_poly.pdbx_seq_one_letter_code
_entity_poly.pdbx_strand_id
1 'polypeptide(L)' 'PLGASCARVCPVEALCEGACVLNHNHEKPVEIGRLQRFSTDWFFERGMPTLFEKPEPNGHKVALIGAGPASLGC' A
#
# COMPACT_ATOMS: atom_id res chain seq x y z
N PRO A 1 4.72 3.53 -0.25
CA PRO A 1 4.73 3.61 1.23
C PRO A 1 3.36 3.70 1.95
N LEU A 2 2.23 3.87 1.24
CA LEU A 2 0.92 4.16 1.86
C LEU A 2 0.02 2.91 2.01
N GLY A 3 0.62 1.77 2.37
CA GLY A 3 -0.06 0.48 2.39
C GLY A 3 -1.34 0.46 3.22
N ALA A 4 -1.33 1.07 4.42
CA ALA A 4 -2.50 1.11 5.30
C ALA A 4 -3.66 1.95 4.75
N SER A 5 -3.35 3.06 4.06
CA SER A 5 -4.35 3.91 3.41
C SER A 5 -4.93 3.19 2.20
N CYS A 6 -4.09 2.64 1.31
CA CYS A 6 -4.55 1.91 0.13
C CYS A 6 -5.47 0.74 0.49
N ALA A 7 -5.14 -0.01 1.55
CA ALA A 7 -5.97 -1.14 2.00
C ALA A 7 -7.40 -0.77 2.42
N ARG A 8 -7.70 0.53 2.62
CA ARG A 8 -9.01 1.03 3.04
C ARG A 8 -9.78 1.74 1.93
N VAL A 9 -9.08 2.32 0.96
CA VAL A 9 -9.69 3.22 -0.04
C VAL A 9 -9.49 2.77 -1.48
N CYS A 10 -8.67 1.74 -1.71
CA CYS A 10 -8.45 1.20 -3.05
C CYS A 10 -9.78 0.65 -3.60
N PRO A 11 -10.20 1.01 -4.82
CA PRO A 11 -11.37 0.42 -5.49
C PRO A 11 -10.99 -0.98 -5.99
N VAL A 12 -10.93 -1.95 -5.07
CA VAL A 12 -10.34 -3.27 -5.32
C VAL A 12 -11.05 -4.07 -6.40
N GLU A 13 -12.35 -3.88 -6.56
CA GLU A 13 -13.18 -4.50 -7.59
C GLU A 13 -12.82 -4.01 -9.00
N ALA A 14 -12.34 -2.77 -9.12
CA ALA A 14 -11.85 -2.21 -10.38
C ALA A 14 -10.36 -2.50 -10.62
N LEU A 15 -9.65 -3.05 -9.62
CA LEU A 15 -8.20 -3.24 -9.63
C LEU A 15 -7.85 -4.70 -9.30
N CYS A 16 -7.11 -4.93 -8.21
CA CYS A 16 -6.49 -6.23 -7.90
C CYS A 16 -7.51 -7.37 -7.76
N GLU A 17 -8.61 -7.16 -7.03
CA GLU A 17 -9.63 -8.19 -6.82
C GLU A 17 -10.48 -8.40 -8.08
N GLY A 18 -10.70 -7.35 -8.87
CA GLY A 18 -11.33 -7.44 -10.19
C GLY A 18 -10.57 -8.34 -11.17
N ALA A 19 -9.23 -8.35 -11.07
CA ALA A 19 -8.35 -9.18 -11.89
C ALA A 19 -8.05 -10.57 -11.30
N CYS A 20 -8.71 -10.95 -10.19
CA CYS A 20 -8.45 -12.23 -9.53
C CYS A 20 -8.85 -13.42 -10.45
N VAL A 21 -7.97 -14.41 -10.61
CA VAL A 21 -8.22 -15.59 -11.46
C VAL A 21 -9.41 -16.44 -10.98
N LEU A 22 -9.78 -16.36 -9.71
CA LEU A 22 -10.95 -17.05 -9.16
C LEU A 22 -12.28 -16.56 -9.77
N ASN A 23 -12.29 -15.32 -10.28
CA ASN A 23 -13.46 -14.78 -10.99
C ASN A 23 -13.78 -15.62 -12.24
N HIS A 24 -12.78 -16.22 -12.90
CA HIS A 24 -12.99 -17.10 -14.06
C HIS A 24 -13.72 -18.39 -13.71
N ASN A 25 -13.63 -18.82 -12.45
CA ASN A 25 -14.32 -20.00 -11.93
C ASN A 25 -15.66 -19.64 -11.26
N HIS A 26 -16.10 -18.38 -11.36
CA HIS A 26 -17.25 -17.85 -10.62
C HIS A 26 -17.15 -18.03 -9.10
N GLU A 27 -15.93 -18.09 -8.58
CA GLU A 27 -15.64 -18.13 -7.16
C GLU A 27 -15.45 -16.72 -6.60
N LYS A 28 -15.59 -16.58 -5.28
CA LYS A 28 -15.31 -15.31 -4.62
C LYS A 28 -13.82 -14.95 -4.80
N PRO A 29 -13.48 -13.73 -5.26
CA PRO A 29 -12.09 -13.32 -5.38
C PRO A 29 -11.41 -13.28 -4.00
N VAL A 30 -10.09 -13.39 -4.01
CA VAL A 30 -9.29 -13.20 -2.79
C VAL A 30 -9.56 -11.78 -2.26
N GLU A 31 -9.87 -11.65 -0.97
CA GLU A 31 -10.11 -10.36 -0.31
C GLU A 31 -8.77 -9.66 -0.01
N ILE A 32 -8.04 -9.30 -1.07
CA ILE A 32 -6.70 -8.70 -1.04
C ILE A 32 -6.67 -7.43 -0.20
N GLY A 33 -7.65 -6.54 -0.35
CA GLY A 33 -7.74 -5.32 0.43
C GLY A 33 -7.84 -5.61 1.93
N ARG A 34 -8.63 -6.63 2.31
CA ARG A 34 -8.78 -7.04 3.72
C ARG A 34 -7.49 -7.67 4.27
N LEU A 35 -6.83 -8.51 3.49
CA LEU A 35 -5.54 -9.11 3.88
C LEU A 35 -4.48 -8.03 4.07
N GLN A 36 -4.38 -7.09 3.13
CA GLN A 36 -3.45 -5.96 3.23
C GLN A 36 -3.73 -5.13 4.49
N ARG A 37 -5.01 -4.83 4.78
CA ARG A 37 -5.40 -4.10 5.98
C ARG A 37 -4.97 -4.83 7.24
N PHE A 38 -5.29 -6.13 7.34
CA PHE A 38 -4.91 -6.95 8.49
C PHE A 38 -3.41 -6.90 8.75
N SER A 39 -2.59 -7.13 7.72
CA SER A 39 -1.14 -7.09 7.85
C SER A 39 -0.62 -5.70 8.24
N THR A 40 -1.16 -4.63 7.67
CA THR A 40 -0.73 -3.28 8.01
C THR A 40 -1.15 -2.86 9.42
N ASP A 41 -2.35 -3.23 9.85
CA ASP A 41 -2.86 -2.89 11.19
C ASP A 41 -2.00 -3.63 12.24
N TRP A 42 -1.75 -4.93 12.02
CA TRP A 42 -0.87 -5.74 12.87
C TRP A 42 0.53 -5.14 13.03
N PHE A 43 1.11 -4.62 11.94
CA PHE A 43 2.44 -4.01 11.91
C PHE A 43 2.50 -2.75 12.79
N PHE A 44 1.52 -1.85 12.65
CA PHE A 44 1.48 -0.62 13.44
C PHE A 44 1.15 -0.88 14.89
N GLU A 45 0.22 -1.79 15.19
CA GLU A 45 -0.16 -2.16 16.57
C GLU A 45 1.02 -2.75 17.36
N ARG A 46 1.99 -3.36 16.69
CA ARG A 46 3.18 -3.95 17.32
C ARG A 46 4.39 -3.03 17.36
N GLY A 47 4.25 -1.79 16.90
CA GLY A 47 5.35 -0.83 16.87
C GLY A 47 6.54 -1.33 16.06
N MET A 48 6.28 -2.05 14.96
CA MET A 48 7.33 -2.58 14.11
C MET A 48 8.25 -1.45 13.58
N PRO A 49 9.54 -1.74 13.34
CA PRO A 49 10.51 -0.73 12.94
C PRO A 49 10.20 -0.11 11.57
N THR A 50 10.79 1.05 11.28
CA THR A 50 10.66 1.73 10.00
C THR A 50 11.04 0.83 8.82
N LEU A 51 10.20 0.81 7.78
CA LEU A 51 10.42 -0.04 6.59
C LEU A 51 11.55 0.46 5.68
N PHE A 52 11.94 1.72 5.82
CA PHE A 52 12.92 2.36 4.95
C PHE A 52 14.04 2.93 5.79
N GLU A 53 15.27 2.62 5.40
CA GLU A 53 16.47 3.24 5.94
C GLU A 53 16.83 4.46 5.10
N LYS A 54 17.35 5.49 5.75
CA LYS A 54 17.83 6.68 5.05
C LYS A 54 19.13 6.31 4.31
N PRO A 55 19.20 6.48 2.98
CA PRO A 55 20.42 6.21 2.24
C PRO A 55 21.47 7.31 2.47
N GLU A 56 22.72 7.00 2.16
CA GLU A 56 23.80 7.99 2.13
C GLU A 56 23.50 9.13 1.13
N PRO A 57 23.85 10.39 1.44
CA PRO A 57 23.63 11.51 0.54
C PRO A 57 24.36 11.33 -0.80
N ASN A 58 23.63 11.52 -1.91
CA ASN A 58 24.19 11.42 -3.27
C ASN A 58 24.65 12.76 -3.87
N GLY A 59 24.65 13.84 -3.08
CA GLY A 59 25.06 15.19 -3.51
C GLY A 59 24.00 15.99 -4.28
N HIS A 60 22.84 15.41 -4.58
CA HIS A 60 21.74 16.11 -5.25
C HIS A 60 20.70 16.65 -4.25
N LYS A 61 19.97 17.71 -4.66
CA LYS A 61 18.85 18.28 -3.90
C LYS A 61 17.56 18.09 -4.66
N VAL A 62 16.52 17.64 -3.96
CA VAL A 62 15.17 17.43 -4.51
C VAL A 62 14.18 18.20 -3.64
N ALA A 63 13.17 18.80 -4.27
CA ALA A 63 12.06 19.45 -3.59
C ALA A 63 10.74 18.82 -4.06
N LEU A 64 9.83 18.58 -3.11
CA LEU A 64 8.48 18.08 -3.35
C LEU A 64 7.50 19.18 -2.94
N ILE A 65 6.54 19.52 -3.80
CA ILE A 65 5.51 20.53 -3.51
C ILE A 65 4.20 19.81 -3.18
N GLY A 66 3.71 20.01 -1.96
CA GLY A 66 2.54 19.33 -1.42
C GLY A 66 2.89 18.03 -0.69
N ALA A 67 2.10 17.70 0.33
CA ALA A 67 2.31 16.53 1.21
C ALA A 67 1.27 15.42 0.98
N GLY A 68 0.69 15.34 -0.22
CA GLY A 68 -0.30 14.34 -0.58
C GLY A 68 0.30 12.97 -0.92
N PRO A 69 -0.54 11.96 -1.23
CA PRO A 69 -0.09 10.61 -1.55
C PRO A 69 0.94 10.51 -2.68
N ALA A 70 0.85 11.41 -3.67
CA ALA A 70 1.81 11.48 -4.77
C ALA A 70 3.21 11.84 -4.26
N SER A 71 3.35 12.93 -3.51
CA SER A 71 4.65 13.38 -2.99
C SER A 71 5.22 12.45 -1.93
N LEU A 72 4.39 11.87 -1.06
CA LEU A 72 4.83 10.89 -0.06
C LEU A 72 5.20 9.54 -0.69
N GLY A 73 4.67 9.25 -1.87
CA GLY A 73 4.95 8.03 -2.61
C GLY A 73 6.18 8.09 -3.51
N CYS A 74 6.65 9.30 -3.84
CA CYS A 74 7.84 9.57 -4.63
C CYS A 74 9.12 9.29 -3.82
#